data_AF-A0A0Q5WKF6-F1
#
_entry.id   AF-A0A0Q5WKF6-F1
#
_cell.length_a   1.000
_cell.length_b   1.000
_cell.length_c   1.000
_cell.angle_alpha   90.00
_cell.angle_beta   90.00
_cell.angle_gamma   90.00
#
_symmetry.space_group_name_H-M   'P 1'
#
loop_
_entity.id
_entity.type
_entity.pdbx_description
1 polymer ?
#
loop_
_entity_poly.entity_id
_entity_poly.type
_entity_poly.pdbx_seq_one_letter_code
_entity_poly.pdbx_strand_id
1 'polypeptide(L)'
;MLLITCPVTHATELVADRRLRPVADPRTRPGVVAVAVLCPCGADHVFLTGRRIEEARARLRCADRVAPATAPAVRRADSPVPA
;
A
#
# COMPACT_ATOMS: atom_id res chain seq x y z
N MET A 1 6.02 -2.26 -5.41
CA MET A 1 7.44 -1.98 -5.13
C MET A 1 7.70 -0.51 -5.41
N LEU A 2 8.55 0.16 -4.64
CA LEU A 2 8.92 1.57 -4.82
C LEU A 2 10.45 1.71 -4.91
N LEU A 3 10.94 2.38 -5.95
CA LEU A 3 12.35 2.77 -6.05
C LEU A 3 12.57 4.11 -5.34
N ILE A 4 13.47 4.14 -4.37
CA ILE A 4 13.81 5.36 -3.62
C ILE A 4 15.32 5.59 -3.63
N THR A 5 15.72 6.83 -3.40
CA THR A 5 17.11 7.16 -3.07
C THR A 5 17.16 7.51 -1.60
N CYS A 6 17.96 6.78 -0.82
CA CYS A 6 18.11 7.05 0.60
C CYS A 6 18.77 8.43 0.77
N PRO A 7 18.18 9.38 1.51
CA PRO A 7 18.78 10.69 1.76
C PRO A 7 20.02 10.64 2.66
N VAL A 8 20.27 9.52 3.33
CA VAL A 8 21.42 9.32 4.22
C VAL A 8 22.58 8.67 3.48
N THR A 9 22.34 7.54 2.82
CA THR A 9 23.39 6.75 2.15
C THR A 9 23.54 7.07 0.68
N HIS A 10 22.60 7.82 0.08
CA HIS A 10 22.48 8.09 -1.36
C HIS A 10 22.35 6.83 -2.24
N ALA A 11 22.19 5.65 -1.62
CA ALA A 11 21.94 4.42 -2.34
C ALA A 11 20.52 4.43 -2.93
N THR A 12 20.41 3.92 -4.15
CA THR A 12 19.12 3.68 -4.78
C THR A 12 18.67 2.27 -4.44
N GLU A 13 17.46 2.14 -3.90
CA GLU A 13 16.99 0.90 -3.32
C GLU A 13 15.56 0.60 -3.77
N LEU A 14 15.31 -0.67 -4.09
CA LEU A 14 13.99 -1.16 -4.41
C LEU A 14 13.31 -1.69 -3.15
N VAL A 15 12.29 -0.97 -2.68
CA VAL A 15 11.60 -1.27 -1.43
C VAL A 15 10.27 -1.97 -1.70
N ALA A 16 10.01 -3.02 -0.93
CA ALA A 16 8.77 -3.78 -1.00
C ALA A 16 7.57 -3.02 -0.40
N ASP A 17 6.38 -3.25 -0.94
CA ASP A 17 5.18 -2.51 -0.51
C ASP A 17 4.83 -2.74 0.96
N ARG A 18 5.16 -3.92 1.51
CA ARG A 18 5.03 -4.23 2.94
C ARG A 18 5.88 -3.34 3.87
N ARG A 19 6.88 -2.62 3.33
CA ARG A 19 7.72 -1.65 4.04
C ARG A 19 7.26 -0.20 3.83
N LEU A 20 6.17 0.01 3.10
CA LEU A 20 5.53 1.31 2.91
C LEU A 20 4.39 1.48 3.91
N ARG A 21 4.28 2.68 4.48
CA ARG A 21 3.14 3.09 5.32
C ARG A 21 2.57 4.41 4.81
N PRO A 22 1.24 4.55 4.71
CA PRO A 22 0.63 5.81 4.32
C PRO A 22 0.87 6.88 5.39
N VAL A 23 1.06 8.12 4.95
CA VAL A 23 1.16 9.29 5.85
C VAL A 23 -0.12 10.11 5.71
N ALA A 24 -0.84 10.31 6.82
CA ALA A 24 -2.14 10.99 6.82
C ALA A 24 -2.04 12.49 6.53
N ASP A 25 -0.93 13.12 6.89
CA ASP A 25 -0.67 14.53 6.64
C ASP A 25 0.82 14.73 6.33
N PRO A 26 1.21 14.79 5.05
CA PRO A 26 2.59 15.07 4.69
C PRO A 26 2.93 16.49 5.13
N ARG A 27 3.81 16.61 6.15
CA ARG A 27 4.32 17.84 6.80
C ARG A 27 4.74 19.01 5.88
N THR A 28 4.74 18.83 4.56
CA THR A 28 5.33 19.78 3.61
C THR A 28 4.51 20.00 2.34
N ARG A 29 3.42 19.25 2.10
CA ARG A 29 2.58 19.49 0.91
C ARG A 29 1.15 18.98 1.06
N PRO A 30 0.21 19.85 1.47
CA PRO A 30 -1.20 19.48 1.53
C PRO A 30 -1.71 18.96 0.18
N GLY A 31 -2.54 17.92 0.22
CA GLY A 31 -3.20 17.39 -0.99
C GLY A 31 -2.36 16.44 -1.84
N VAL A 32 -1.13 16.12 -1.45
CA VAL A 32 -0.26 15.16 -2.14
C VAL A 32 -0.11 13.88 -1.32
N VAL A 33 -0.10 12.73 -1.99
CA VAL A 33 0.09 11.43 -1.35
C VAL A 33 1.55 11.25 -0.93
N ALA A 34 1.75 10.97 0.35
CA ALA A 34 3.06 10.66 0.91
C ALA A 34 3.09 9.29 1.58
N VAL A 35 4.29 8.70 1.57
CA VAL A 35 4.55 7.38 2.12
C VAL A 35 5.78 7.42 3.01
N ALA A 36 5.70 6.80 4.17
CA ALA A 36 6.84 6.48 5.00
C ALA A 36 7.42 5.14 4.53
N VAL A 37 8.74 5.10 4.38
CA VAL A 37 9.52 3.95 3.94
C VAL A 37 10.44 3.54 5.06
N LEU A 38 10.36 2.29 5.50
CA LEU A 38 11.39 1.69 6.34
C LEU A 38 12.63 1.39 5.48
N CYS A 39 13.59 2.31 5.51
CA CYS A 39 14.81 2.23 4.70
C CYS A 39 15.83 1.30 5.39
N PRO A 40 16.57 0.47 4.63
CA PRO A 40 17.63 -0.39 5.16
C PRO A 40 18.80 0.38 5.79
N CYS A 41 18.89 1.71 5.65
CA CYS A 41 19.79 2.53 6.47
C CYS A 41 19.42 2.55 7.97
N GLY A 42 18.25 1.99 8.33
CA GLY A 42 17.76 1.90 9.71
C GLY A 42 16.81 3.03 10.11
N ALA A 43 16.51 3.96 9.21
CA ALA A 43 15.60 5.08 9.46
C ALA A 43 14.33 5.00 8.61
N ASP A 44 13.27 5.63 9.10
CA ASP A 44 12.05 5.87 8.33
C ASP A 44 12.18 7.18 7.53
N HIS A 45 11.88 7.12 6.23
CA HIS A 45 11.93 8.27 5.34
C HIS A 45 10.56 8.54 4.71
N VAL A 46 10.13 9.80 4.71
CA VAL A 46 8.88 10.21 4.07
C VAL A 46 9.15 10.71 2.66
N PHE A 47 8.49 10.10 1.68
CA PHE A 47 8.58 10.48 0.28
C PHE A 47 7.23 10.97 -0.25
N LEU A 48 7.26 12.05 -1.03
CA LEU A 48 6.10 12.50 -1.79
C LEU A 48 6.04 11.73 -3.11
N THR A 49 4.89 11.09 -3.38
CA THR A 49 4.73 10.27 -4.60
C THR A 49 4.39 11.09 -5.86
N GLY A 50 4.20 12.41 -5.71
CA GLY A 50 3.75 13.32 -6.76
C GLY A 50 2.26 13.18 -7.13
N ARG A 51 1.56 12.15 -6.64
CA ARG A 51 0.13 11.94 -6.89
C ARG A 51 -0.72 12.84 -6.01
N ARG A 52 -1.77 13.46 -6.57
CA ARG A 52 -2.75 14.19 -5.77
C ARG A 52 -3.70 13.22 -5.06
N ILE A 53 -4.12 13.57 -3.85
CA ILE A 53 -5.03 12.75 -3.03
C ILE A 53 -6.35 12.49 -3.79
N GLU A 54 -6.91 13.50 -4.44
CA GLU A 54 -8.17 13.36 -5.19
C GLU A 54 -8.06 12.41 -6.39
N GLU A 55 -6.95 12.46 -7.12
CA GLU A 55 -6.68 11.52 -8.22
C GLU A 55 -6.48 10.09 -7.71
N ALA A 56 -5.77 9.93 -6.60
CA ALA A 56 -5.58 8.63 -5.97
C ALA A 56 -6.92 8.04 -5.51
N ARG A 57 -7.80 8.84 -4.89
CA ARG A 57 -9.16 8.45 -4.49
C ARG A 57 -10.00 8.04 -5.70
N ALA A 58 -9.95 8.79 -6.80
CA ALA A 58 -10.69 8.45 -8.02
C ALA A 58 -10.25 7.09 -8.58
N ARG A 59 -8.95 6.79 -8.58
CA ARG A 59 -8.42 5.49 -9.04
C ARG A 59 -8.87 4.32 -8.18
N LEU A 60 -8.86 4.48 -6.85
CA LEU A 60 -9.34 3.44 -5.93
C LEU A 60 -10.82 3.12 -6.19
N ARG A 61 -11.66 4.15 -6.33
CA ARG A 61 -13.08 3.99 -6.67
C ARG A 61 -13.31 3.24 -7.98
N CYS A 62 -12.45 3.43 -8.98
CA CYS A 62 -12.53 2.67 -10.24
C CYS A 62 -12.06 1.22 -10.08
N ALA A 63 -11.02 0.97 -9.28
CA ALA A 63 -10.52 -0.38 -9.02
C ALA A 63 -11.54 -1.24 -8.26
N ASP A 64 -12.23 -0.65 -7.27
CA ASP A 64 -13.29 -1.34 -6.51
C ASP A 64 -14.46 -1.79 -7.41
N ARG A 65 -14.73 -1.07 -8.51
CA ARG A 65 -15.77 -1.45 -9.48
C ARG A 65 -15.38 -2.62 -10.38
N VAL A 66 -14.09 -2.95 -10.46
CA VAL A 66 -13.56 -4.01 -11.33
C VAL A 66 -13.26 -5.30 -10.55
N ALA A 67 -13.23 -5.26 -9.21
CA ALA A 67 -13.03 -6.46 -8.40
C ALA A 67 -14.22 -7.43 -8.54
N PRO A 68 -14.04 -8.64 -9.10
CA PRO A 68 -15.10 -9.63 -9.09
C PRO A 68 -15.35 -10.09 -7.66
N ALA A 69 -16.62 -10.10 -7.25
CA ALA A 69 -17.07 -10.63 -5.97
C ALA A 69 -16.69 -12.11 -5.83
N THR A 70 -15.52 -12.39 -5.28
CA THR A 70 -15.10 -13.74 -4.92
C THR A 70 -15.42 -13.95 -3.44
N ALA A 71 -16.67 -14.29 -3.17
CA ALA A 71 -17.04 -14.90 -1.90
C ALA A 71 -16.66 -16.38 -1.94
N PRO A 72 -15.83 -16.90 -1.02
CA PRO A 72 -15.72 -18.34 -0.86
C PRO A 72 -17.00 -18.84 -0.19
N ALA A 73 -17.87 -19.50 -0.97
CA ALA A 73 -18.96 -20.28 -0.42
C ALA A 73 -18.38 -21.48 0.33
N VAL A 74 -18.23 -21.34 1.66
CA VAL A 74 -17.96 -22.47 2.56
C VAL A 74 -19.16 -23.41 2.46
N ARG A 75 -18.99 -24.53 1.74
CA ARG A 75 -19.89 -25.67 1.89
C ARG A 75 -19.47 -26.41 3.15
N ARG A 76 -20.26 -26.31 4.22
CA ARG A 76 -20.20 -27.27 5.33
C ARG A 76 -20.53 -28.64 4.78
N ALA A 77 -19.59 -29.57 4.88
CA ALA A 77 -19.83 -30.98 4.66
C ALA A 77 -20.39 -31.56 5.97
N ASP A 78 -21.71 -31.63 6.09
CA ASP A 78 -22.34 -32.54 7.05
C ASP A 78 -22.55 -33.88 6.34
N SER A 79 -21.80 -34.90 6.73
CA SER A 79 -22.09 -36.30 6.39
C SER A 79 -22.04 -37.13 7.67
N PRO A 80 -23.17 -37.73 8.10
CA PRO A 80 -23.15 -38.63 9.24
C PRO A 80 -22.56 -39.98 8.84
N VAL A 81 -21.66 -40.49 9.67
CA VAL A 81 -21.12 -41.86 9.60
C VAL A 81 -22.15 -42.81 10.24
N PRO A 82 -22.60 -43.88 9.55
CA PRO A 82 -23.42 -44.91 10.18
C PRO A 82 -22.55 -45.87 11.00
N ALA A 83 -23.10 -46.34 12.13
CA ALA A 83 -22.54 -47.38 13.00
C ALA A 83 -22.95 -48.79 12.53
#